data_AF-H0JWC5-F1
#
_entry.id   AF-H0JWC5-F1
#
_cell.length_a   1.000
_cell.length_b   1.000
_cell.length_c   1.000
_cell.angle_alpha   90.00
_cell.angle_beta   90.00
_cell.angle_gamma   90.00
#
_symmetry.space_group_name_H-M   'P 1'
#
loop_
_entity.id
_entity.type
_entity.pdbx_description
1 polymer ?
#
loop_
_entity_poly.entity_id
_entity_poly.type
_entity_poly.pdbx_seq_one_letter_code
_entity_poly.pdbx_strand_id
1 'polypeptide(L)'
;MRYSRNSHCISGEGGKEGSVSRATVKVAGRRIELTEELARVEPGRAQHRRSVKSPIRYETVYRFEPVETRTRVTFHQDTEDVGNFFGRFTQPVVEKLYARDVRNNLEHAKQLLEEGDAIEG
;
A
#
# COMPACT_ATOMS: atom_id res chain seq x y z
N MET A 1 16.25 3.64 4.61
CA MET A 1 15.27 3.06 5.56
C MET A 1 14.49 2.01 4.77
N ARG A 2 14.39 0.76 5.24
CA ARG A 2 13.73 -0.33 4.51
C ARG A 2 12.29 -0.41 4.99
N TYR A 3 11.34 -0.09 4.12
CA TYR A 3 9.93 -0.35 4.40
C TYR A 3 9.74 -1.88 4.47
N SER A 4 9.30 -2.37 5.63
CA SER A 4 8.95 -3.78 5.83
C SER A 4 7.49 -3.82 6.26
N ARG A 5 6.66 -4.50 5.47
CA ARG A 5 5.26 -4.77 5.78
C ARG A 5 5.10 -6.27 5.99
N ASN A 6 4.81 -6.67 7.22
CA ASN A 6 4.36 -8.03 7.50
C ASN A 6 2.86 -7.96 7.67
N SER A 7 2.10 -8.61 6.80
CA SER A 7 0.65 -8.65 6.84
C SER A 7 0.14 -10.08 6.78
N HIS A 8 -0.93 -10.37 7.51
CA HIS A 8 -1.67 -11.61 7.40
C HIS A 8 -3.17 -11.31 7.43
N CYS A 9 -3.94 -12.09 6.68
CA CYS A 9 -5.39 -12.03 6.70
C CYS A 9 -5.90 -12.52 8.06
N ILE A 10 -6.85 -11.80 8.65
CA ILE A 10 -7.46 -12.14 9.95
C ILE A 10 -8.97 -12.36 9.86
N SER A 11 -9.60 -11.99 8.73
CA SER A 11 -11.01 -12.25 8.44
C SER A 11 -11.27 -12.19 6.93
N GLY A 12 -12.19 -13.03 6.44
CA GLY A 12 -12.49 -13.17 5.02
C GLY A 12 -11.41 -13.94 4.24
N GLU A 13 -11.60 -14.04 2.92
CA GLU A 13 -10.64 -14.68 2.02
C GLU A 13 -9.61 -13.65 1.52
N GLY A 14 -8.32 -13.92 1.73
CA GLY A 14 -7.25 -13.01 1.36
C GLY A 14 -7.31 -12.58 -0.11
N GLY A 15 -7.30 -11.27 -0.36
CA GLY A 15 -7.38 -10.72 -1.71
C GLY A 15 -8.79 -10.59 -2.27
N LYS A 16 -9.83 -10.99 -1.52
CA LYS A 16 -11.24 -10.72 -1.85
C LYS A 16 -11.74 -9.46 -1.17
N GLU A 17 -12.70 -8.79 -1.81
CA GLU A 17 -13.41 -7.65 -1.23
C GLU A 17 -13.99 -8.01 0.15
N GLY A 18 -13.89 -7.09 1.11
CA GLY A 18 -14.29 -7.29 2.50
C GLY A 18 -13.27 -8.04 3.37
N SER A 19 -12.18 -8.56 2.80
CA SER A 19 -11.14 -9.21 3.61
C SER A 19 -10.39 -8.21 4.49
N VAL A 20 -10.07 -8.63 5.71
CA VAL A 20 -9.43 -7.80 6.73
C VAL A 20 -8.05 -8.37 7.03
N SER A 21 -7.06 -7.50 7.04
CA SER A 21 -5.67 -7.87 7.29
C SER A 21 -5.11 -7.08 8.47
N ARG A 22 -4.31 -7.75 9.30
CA ARG A 22 -3.46 -7.08 10.29
C ARG A 22 -2.06 -6.96 9.70
N ALA A 23 -1.48 -5.78 9.81
CA ALA A 23 -0.13 -5.51 9.36
C ALA A 23 0.70 -4.78 10.41
N THR A 24 2.01 -4.97 10.33
CA THR A 24 2.98 -4.08 10.94
C THR A 24 3.80 -3.44 9.85
N VAL A 25 3.90 -2.11 9.87
CA VAL A 25 4.77 -1.32 9.00
C VAL A 25 5.76 -0.50 9.82
N LYS A 26 6.88 -0.12 9.20
CA LYS A 26 7.83 0.84 9.76
C LYS A 26 7.92 2.06 8.84
N VAL A 27 7.56 3.24 9.36
CA VAL A 27 7.56 4.52 8.62
C VAL A 27 8.31 5.57 9.43
N ALA A 28 9.27 6.27 8.80
CA ALA A 28 10.17 7.23 9.46
C ALA A 28 10.73 6.76 10.82
N GLY A 29 11.23 5.52 10.89
CA GLY A 29 11.79 4.92 12.10
C GLY A 29 10.75 4.38 13.10
N ARG A 30 9.47 4.71 12.97
CA ARG A 30 8.40 4.30 13.90
C ARG A 30 7.67 3.05 13.41
N ARG A 31 7.40 2.14 14.33
CA ARG A 31 6.58 0.95 14.10
C ARG A 31 5.11 1.35 14.22
N ILE A 32 4.30 0.97 13.24
CA ILE A 32 2.85 1.15 13.23
C ILE A 32 2.22 -0.23 13.08
N GLU A 33 1.35 -0.57 14.02
CA GLU A 33 0.47 -1.72 13.91
C GLU A 33 -0.89 -1.24 13.44
N LEU A 34 -1.38 -1.87 12.38
CA LEU A 34 -2.62 -1.47 11.74
C LEU A 34 -3.45 -2.69 11.34
N THR A 35 -4.75 -2.47 11.25
CA THR A 35 -5.73 -3.35 10.64
C THR A 35 -6.39 -2.56 9.52
N GLU A 36 -6.49 -3.17 8.35
CA GLU A 36 -7.11 -2.59 7.16
C GLU A 36 -8.07 -3.58 6.52
N GLU A 37 -8.99 -3.06 5.73
CA GLU A 37 -9.94 -3.81 4.93
C GLU A 37 -9.64 -3.58 3.45
N LEU A 38 -9.71 -4.63 2.64
CA LEU A 38 -9.82 -4.53 1.19
C LEU A 38 -11.25 -4.15 0.83
N ALA A 39 -11.55 -2.87 0.93
CA ALA A 39 -12.91 -2.31 0.86
C ALA A 39 -13.58 -2.50 -0.50
N ARG A 40 -12.81 -2.50 -1.60
CA ARG A 40 -13.36 -2.73 -2.94
C ARG A 40 -12.34 -3.35 -3.88
N VAL A 41 -12.78 -4.28 -4.71
CA VAL A 41 -11.99 -4.86 -5.80
C VAL A 41 -12.72 -4.69 -7.13
N GLU A 42 -12.09 -3.98 -8.05
CA GLU A 42 -12.52 -3.88 -9.44
C GLU A 42 -11.51 -4.68 -10.29
N PRO A 43 -11.83 -5.94 -10.67
CA PRO A 43 -10.88 -6.83 -11.35
C PRO A 43 -10.22 -6.16 -12.57
N GLY A 44 -8.89 -6.20 -12.61
CA GLY A 44 -8.09 -5.60 -13.69
C GLY A 44 -8.07 -4.06 -13.74
N ARG A 45 -8.74 -3.36 -12.81
CA ARG A 45 -8.91 -1.90 -12.86
C ARG A 45 -8.45 -1.20 -11.59
N ALA A 46 -8.92 -1.62 -10.42
CA ALA A 46 -8.59 -0.95 -9.18
C ALA A 46 -8.73 -1.85 -7.94
N GLN A 47 -7.99 -1.50 -6.89
CA GLN A 47 -8.15 -2.05 -5.56
C GLN A 47 -8.14 -0.93 -4.54
N HIS A 48 -9.17 -0.89 -3.69
CA HIS A 48 -9.35 0.13 -2.67
C HIS A 48 -9.21 -0.50 -1.29
N ARG A 49 -8.43 0.13 -0.41
CA ARG A 49 -8.28 -0.28 0.99
C ARG A 49 -8.54 0.89 1.90
N ARG A 50 -8.99 0.59 3.12
CA ARG A 50 -9.15 1.59 4.18
C ARG A 50 -8.63 1.07 5.51
N SER A 51 -8.11 1.96 6.32
CA SER A 51 -7.77 1.64 7.71
C SER A 51 -9.04 1.31 8.51
N VAL A 52 -9.03 0.21 9.25
CA VAL A 52 -10.07 -0.17 10.23
C VAL A 52 -9.62 0.20 11.64
N LYS A 53 -8.38 -0.17 12.00
CA LYS A 53 -7.75 0.18 13.27
C LYS A 53 -6.31 0.59 13.01
N SER A 54 -6.01 1.86 13.16
CA SER A 54 -4.67 2.40 12.89
C SER A 54 -4.47 3.69 13.67
N PRO A 55 -3.26 4.01 14.12
CA PRO A 55 -2.92 5.33 14.66
C PRO A 55 -3.12 6.48 13.66
N ILE A 56 -3.14 6.16 12.36
CA ILE A 56 -3.35 7.10 11.26
C ILE A 56 -4.48 6.54 10.40
N ARG A 57 -5.54 7.32 10.18
CA ARG A 57 -6.60 6.93 9.25
C ARG A 57 -6.15 7.17 7.83
N TYR A 58 -6.45 6.23 6.94
CA TYR A 58 -6.09 6.35 5.54
C TYR A 58 -7.03 5.55 4.64
N GLU A 59 -7.06 5.97 3.39
CA GLU A 59 -7.58 5.22 2.25
C GLU A 59 -6.49 5.11 1.20
N THR A 60 -6.36 3.94 0.57
CA THR A 60 -5.41 3.72 -0.53
C THR A 60 -6.13 3.17 -1.74
N VAL A 61 -5.69 3.60 -2.92
CA VAL A 61 -6.17 3.06 -4.20
C VAL A 61 -4.98 2.69 -5.06
N TYR A 62 -4.92 1.41 -5.43
CA TYR A 62 -4.14 0.98 -6.60
C TYR A 62 -5.04 1.07 -7.83
N ARG A 63 -4.55 1.67 -8.91
CA ARG A 63 -5.20 1.62 -10.24
C ARG A 63 -4.29 0.94 -11.23
N PHE A 64 -4.91 0.16 -12.10
CA PHE A 64 -4.25 -0.62 -13.14
C PHE A 64 -4.79 -0.16 -14.48
N GLU A 65 -3.93 0.44 -15.28
CA GLU A 65 -4.29 0.99 -16.58
C GLU A 65 -3.50 0.24 -17.66
N PRO A 66 -4.15 -0.33 -18.68
CA PRO A 66 -3.45 -0.92 -19.80
C PRO A 66 -2.74 0.17 -20.60
N VAL A 67 -1.48 -0.06 -20.95
CA VAL A 67 -0.66 0.80 -21.80
C VAL A 67 0.08 -0.08 -22.80
N GLU A 68 -0.47 -0.18 -24.02
CA GLU A 68 0.01 -1.10 -25.06
C GLU A 68 0.08 -2.54 -24.54
N THR A 69 1.28 -3.13 -24.47
CA THR A 69 1.53 -4.48 -23.94
C THR A 69 1.91 -4.49 -22.46
N ARG A 70 1.75 -3.35 -21.76
CA ARG A 70 2.18 -3.15 -20.37
C ARG A 70 1.02 -2.69 -19.50
N THR A 71 1.24 -2.72 -18.19
CA THR A 71 0.32 -2.14 -17.21
C THR A 71 0.99 -0.95 -16.51
N ARG A 72 0.31 0.20 -16.51
CA ARG A 72 0.64 1.32 -15.63
C ARG A 72 -0.07 1.11 -14.30
N VAL A 73 0.71 0.96 -13.24
CA VAL A 73 0.20 0.89 -11.87
C VAL A 73 0.38 2.24 -11.22
N THR A 74 -0.71 2.82 -10.71
CA THR A 74 -0.65 4.03 -9.88
C THR A 74 -1.11 3.72 -8.47
N PHE A 75 -0.46 4.32 -7.49
CA PHE A 75 -0.84 4.25 -6.09
C PHE A 75 -1.18 5.65 -5.61
N HIS A 76 -2.35 5.77 -4.99
CA HIS A 76 -2.78 6.97 -4.29
C HIS A 76 -3.09 6.62 -2.84
N GLN A 77 -2.74 7.51 -1.92
CA GLN A 77 -3.11 7.37 -0.51
C GLN A 77 -3.56 8.72 0.02
N ASP A 78 -4.76 8.75 0.56
CA ASP A 78 -5.25 9.86 1.37
C ASP A 78 -5.10 9.49 2.84
N THR A 79 -4.59 10.42 3.64
CA THR A 79 -4.36 10.22 5.07
C THR A 79 -4.95 11.36 5.87
N GLU A 80 -5.60 11.03 6.97
CA GLU A 80 -6.05 12.01 7.96
C GLU A 80 -5.06 12.02 9.14
N ASP A 81 -4.83 13.20 9.71
CA ASP A 81 -4.16 13.38 11.01
C ASP A 81 -2.75 12.80 11.17
N VAL A 82 -1.96 12.74 10.09
CA VAL A 82 -0.53 12.33 10.14
C VAL A 82 0.26 13.15 11.17
N GLY A 83 -0.03 14.45 11.25
CA GLY A 83 0.61 15.39 12.18
C GLY A 83 0.39 15.06 13.66
N ASN A 84 -0.70 14.41 14.04
CA ASN A 84 -0.93 14.02 15.44
C ASN A 84 -0.04 12.83 15.83
N PHE A 85 0.20 11.90 14.91
CA PHE A 85 1.06 10.75 15.19
C PHE A 85 2.55 11.07 15.07
N PHE A 86 2.97 11.77 14.00
CA PHE A 86 4.38 12.05 13.73
C PHE A 86 4.87 13.42 14.21
N GLY A 87 3.96 14.33 14.55
CA GLY A 87 4.24 15.74 14.81
C GLY A 87 3.98 16.59 13.57
N ARG A 88 3.21 17.67 13.71
CA ARG A 88 2.80 18.55 12.59
C ARG A 88 3.99 19.09 11.77
N PHE A 89 5.12 19.36 12.42
CA PHE A 89 6.32 19.89 11.74
C PHE A 89 7.10 18.84 10.94
N THR A 90 6.91 17.54 11.23
CA THR A 90 7.64 16.46 10.54
C THR A 90 6.83 15.85 9.41
N GLN A 91 5.53 16.14 9.34
CA GLN A 91 4.58 15.58 8.38
C GLN A 91 5.09 15.63 6.92
N PRO A 92 5.57 16.76 6.36
CA PRO A 92 6.02 16.80 4.96
C PRO A 92 7.21 15.87 4.68
N VAL A 93 8.10 15.71 5.66
CA VAL A 93 9.25 14.81 5.55
C VAL A 93 8.78 13.35 5.59
N VAL A 94 7.85 13.02 6.48
CA VAL A 94 7.27 11.67 6.59
C VAL A 94 6.55 11.29 5.30
N GLU A 95 5.73 12.18 4.75
CA GLU A 95 5.02 11.98 3.48
C GLU A 95 6.01 11.72 2.33
N LYS A 96 7.07 12.53 2.22
CA LYS A 96 8.10 12.35 1.18
C LYS A 96 8.85 11.03 1.33
N LEU A 97 9.19 10.63 2.55
CA LEU A 97 9.85 9.34 2.81
C LEU A 97 8.92 8.18 2.46
N TYR A 98 7.65 8.27 2.84
CA TYR A 98 6.65 7.26 2.54
C TYR A 98 6.41 7.12 1.03
N ALA A 99 6.24 8.24 0.31
CA ALA A 99 6.09 8.25 -1.14
C ALA A 99 7.29 7.61 -1.85
N ARG A 100 8.52 7.89 -1.39
CA ARG A 100 9.72 7.24 -1.91
C ARG A 100 9.71 5.73 -1.66
N ASP A 101 9.34 5.30 -0.47
CA ASP A 101 9.30 3.88 -0.12
C ASP A 101 8.24 3.12 -0.95
N VAL A 102 7.04 3.71 -1.15
CA VAL A 102 6.01 3.17 -2.04
C VAL A 102 6.53 3.04 -3.47
N ARG A 103 7.18 4.09 -3.99
CA ARG A 103 7.74 4.08 -5.34
C ARG A 103 8.75 2.93 -5.50
N ASN A 104 9.68 2.78 -4.56
CA ASN A 104 10.67 1.71 -4.59
C ASN A 104 10.01 0.32 -4.56
N ASN A 105 8.92 0.15 -3.79
CA ASN A 105 8.18 -1.12 -3.77
C ASN A 105 7.52 -1.42 -5.11
N LEU A 106 6.95 -0.41 -5.78
CA LEU A 106 6.37 -0.56 -7.12
C LEU A 106 7.43 -0.87 -8.18
N GLU A 107 8.59 -0.23 -8.11
CA GLU A 107 9.73 -0.51 -8.99
C GLU A 107 10.23 -1.95 -8.81
N HIS A 108 10.33 -2.42 -7.55
CA HIS A 108 10.70 -3.81 -7.26
C HIS A 108 9.62 -4.81 -7.68
N ALA A 109 8.33 -4.50 -7.45
CA ALA A 109 7.23 -5.34 -7.92
C ALA A 109 7.22 -5.46 -9.46
N LYS A 110 7.51 -4.36 -10.16
CA LYS A 110 7.69 -4.36 -11.62
C LYS A 110 8.81 -5.31 -12.04
N GLN A 111 9.98 -5.23 -11.41
CA GLN A 111 11.09 -6.14 -11.69
C GLN A 111 10.67 -7.61 -11.52
N LEU A 112 10.08 -7.97 -10.38
CA LEU A 112 9.64 -9.33 -10.11
C LEU A 112 8.60 -9.85 -11.13
N LEU A 113 7.66 -9.00 -11.53
CA LEU A 113 6.62 -9.37 -12.50
C LEU A 113 7.21 -9.51 -13.91
N GLU A 114 8.09 -8.61 -14.33
CA GLU A 114 8.69 -8.65 -15.67
C GLU A 114 9.78 -9.72 -15.80
N GLU A 115 10.49 -10.04 -14.72
CA GLU A 115 11.42 -11.17 -14.66
C GLU A 115 10.66 -12.50 -14.63
N GLY A 116 9.52 -12.57 -13.93
CA GLY A 116 8.64 -13.73 -13.92
C GLY A 116 8.02 -14.01 -15.29
N ASP A 117 7.52 -12.98 -15.98
CA ASP A 117 7.01 -13.08 -17.35
C ASP A 117 8.09 -13.56 -18.34
N ALA A 118 9.36 -13.23 -18.12
CA ALA A 118 10.46 -13.64 -19.00
C ALA A 118 10.84 -15.13 -18.90
N ILE A 119 10.33 -15.87 -17.92
CA ILE A 119 10.60 -17.30 -17.72
C ILE A 119 9.48 -18.17 -18.32
N GLU A 120 8.28 -17.61 -18.51
CA GLU A 120 7.11 -18.32 -19.08
C GLU A 120 6.81 -17.94 -20.55
N GLY A 121 7.68 -17.12 -21.18
CA GLY A 121 7.59 -16.68 -22.58
C GLY A 121 8.44 -17.47 -23.58
#